data_AF-A0AAP0BN84-F1
#
_entry.id   AF-A0AAP0BN84-F1
#
_cell.length_a   1.000
_cell.length_b   1.000
_cell.length_c   1.000
_cell.angle_alpha   90.00
_cell.angle_beta   90.00
_cell.angle_gamma   90.00
#
_symmetry.space_group_name_H-M   'P 1'
#
loop_
_entity.id
_entity.type
_entity.pdbx_description
1 polymer ?
#
loop_
_entity_poly.entity_id
_entity_poly.type
_entity_poly.pdbx_seq_one_letter_code
_entity_poly.pdbx_strand_id
1 'polypeptide(L)' 'MDNDEFQHIFRVLNTIVDGKKKIMFALTSIKGIGLRFVNIVYKKADVDMNIV' A
#
# COMPACT_ATOMS: atom_id res chain seq x y z
N MET A 1 -3.50 17.12 17.65
CA MET A 1 -2.33 17.12 16.78
C MET A 1 -2.13 15.69 16.26
N ASP A 2 -2.88 15.11 15.34
CA ASP A 2 -4.13 15.40 14.65
C ASP A 2 -4.68 14.01 14.26
N ASN A 3 -6.00 13.81 14.32
CA ASN A 3 -6.65 12.60 13.79
C ASN A 3 -6.63 12.68 12.24
N ASP A 4 -5.43 12.76 11.66
CA ASP A 4 -5.21 12.95 10.24
C ASP A 4 -5.66 11.69 9.49
N GLU A 5 -6.89 11.76 9.00
CA GLU A 5 -7.40 11.12 7.79
C GLU A 5 -6.86 9.72 7.49
N PHE A 6 -7.06 8.78 8.42
CA PHE A 6 -6.80 7.37 8.13
C PHE A 6 -7.84 6.88 7.10
N GLN A 7 -7.46 6.91 5.82
CA GLN A 7 -8.30 6.39 4.76
C GLN A 7 -8.38 4.87 4.88
N HIS A 8 -9.55 4.37 5.29
CA HIS A 8 -9.77 2.93 5.40
C HIS A 8 -9.80 2.21 4.05
N ILE A 9 -10.09 2.95 2.97
CA ILE A 9 -10.30 2.39 1.65
C ILE A 9 -9.52 3.23 0.64
N PHE A 10 -8.51 2.63 0.02
CA PHE A 10 -7.76 3.24 -1.08
C PHE A 10 -8.21 2.67 -2.41
N ARG A 11 -8.38 3.52 -3.43
CA ARG A 11 -8.62 3.06 -4.80
C ARG A 11 -7.39 3.30 -5.65
N VAL A 12 -6.75 2.23 -6.08
CA VAL A 12 -5.54 2.26 -6.90
C VAL A 12 -5.76 1.37 -8.11
N LEU A 13 -5.48 1.86 -9.33
CA LEU A 13 -5.61 1.08 -10.57
C LEU A 13 -6.98 0.38 -10.72
N ASN A 14 -8.07 1.08 -10.40
CA ASN A 14 -9.43 0.55 -10.40
C ASN A 14 -9.67 -0.66 -9.46
N THR A 15 -8.79 -0.86 -8.48
CA THR A 15 -8.95 -1.87 -7.42
C THR A 15 -9.12 -1.21 -6.07
N ILE A 16 -9.94 -1.83 -5.22
CA ILE A 16 -10.17 -1.39 -3.85
C ILE A 16 -9.11 -2.07 -2.97
N VAL A 17 -8.31 -1.27 -2.27
CA VAL A 17 -7.20 -1.68 -1.41
C VAL A 17 -7.53 -1.30 0.02
N ASP A 18 -7.34 -2.26 0.94
CA ASP A 18 -7.63 -2.12 2.37
C ASP A 18 -6.46 -1.44 3.08
N GLY A 19 -6.72 -0.29 3.72
CA GLY A 19 -5.73 0.48 4.48
C GLY A 19 -5.42 -0.07 5.87
N LYS A 20 -6.12 -1.12 6.33
CA LYS A 20 -5.84 -1.77 7.63
C LYS A 20 -4.73 -2.81 7.58
N LYS A 21 -4.32 -3.21 6.37
CA LYS A 21 -3.29 -4.22 6.15
C LYS A 21 -2.00 -3.51 5.78
N LYS A 22 -0.87 -4.06 6.25
CA LYS A 22 0.45 -3.65 5.79
C LYS A 22 0.43 -3.50 4.27
N ILE A 23 0.85 -2.34 3.80
CA ILE A 23 0.81 -1.93 2.39
C ILE A 23 1.44 -2.99 1.47
N MET A 24 2.47 -3.70 1.95
CA MET A 24 3.10 -4.85 1.26
C MET A 24 2.10 -5.91 0.80
N PHE A 25 1.13 -6.26 1.65
CA PHE A 25 0.07 -7.21 1.32
C PHE A 25 -1.11 -6.51 0.65
N ALA A 26 -1.40 -5.27 1.04
CA ALA A 26 -2.49 -4.50 0.46
C ALA A 26 -2.32 -4.34 -1.07
N LEU A 27 -1.10 -4.01 -1.52
CA LEU A 27 -0.77 -3.83 -2.95
C LEU A 27 -0.77 -5.13 -3.76
N THR A 28 -0.62 -6.31 -3.13
CA THR A 28 -0.73 -7.59 -3.84
C THR A 28 -2.16 -7.92 -4.27
N SER A 29 -3.15 -7.20 -3.75
CA SER A 29 -4.55 -7.33 -4.18
C SER A 29 -4.75 -6.80 -5.62
N ILE A 30 -3.81 -6.03 -6.13
CA ILE A 30 -3.82 -5.51 -7.49
C ILE A 30 -3.28 -6.58 -8.44
N LYS A 31 -4.07 -6.96 -9.45
CA LYS A 31 -3.64 -7.96 -10.45
C LYS A 31 -2.35 -7.51 -11.15
N GLY A 32 -1.35 -8.38 -11.16
CA GLY A 32 -0.04 -8.12 -11.77
C GLY A 32 1.00 -7.54 -10.80
N ILE A 33 0.62 -7.19 -9.57
CA ILE A 33 1.56 -6.75 -8.54
C ILE A 33 1.86 -7.90 -7.58
N GLY A 34 3.11 -8.36 -7.58
CA GLY A 34 3.63 -9.33 -6.62
C GLY A 34 4.55 -8.70 -5.58
N LEU A 35 4.83 -9.42 -4.49
CA LEU A 35 5.70 -8.94 -3.39
C LEU A 35 7.07 -8.42 -3.85
N ARG A 36 7.68 -9.06 -4.87
CA ARG A 36 8.96 -8.62 -5.43
C ARG A 36 8.86 -7.27 -6.12
N PHE A 37 7.75 -7.01 -6.81
CA PHE A 37 7.51 -5.74 -7.47
C PHE A 37 7.29 -4.63 -6.45
N VAL A 38 6.49 -4.92 -5.40
CA VAL A 38 6.23 -3.99 -4.31
C VAL A 38 7.54 -3.58 -3.61
N ASN A 39 8.43 -4.53 -3.32
CA ASN A 39 9.75 -4.23 -2.74
C ASN A 39 10.61 -3.29 -3.60
N ILE A 40 10.51 -3.38 -4.92
CA ILE A 40 11.25 -2.48 -5.83
C ILE A 40 10.63 -1.08 -5.79
N VAL A 41 9.29 -0.99 -5.81
CA VAL A 41 8.56 0.28 -5.71
C VAL A 41 8.88 0.99 -4.41
N TYR A 42 8.92 0.26 -3.29
CA TYR A 42 9.31 0.80 -1.98
C TYR A 42 10.70 1.45 -1.99
N LYS A 43 11.68 0.72 -2.51
CA LYS A 43 13.06 1.21 -2.63
C LYS A 43 13.19 2.40 -3.58
N LYS A 44 12.27 2.53 -4.53
CA LYS A 44 12.29 3.63 -5.50
C LYS A 44 11.53 4.86 -5.02
N ALA A 45 10.52 4.67 -4.19
CA ALA A 45 9.67 5.72 -3.66
C ALA A 45 10.19 6.26 -2.30
N ASP A 46 11.31 5.74 -1.79
CA ASP A 46 11.92 6.12 -0.51
C ASP A 46 10.91 6.15 0.65
N VAL A 47 10.01 5.16 0.65
CA VAL A 47 8.96 5.01 1.68
C VAL A 47 9.36 3.91 2.65
N ASP A 48 9.13 4.12 3.94
CA ASP A 48 9.43 3.10 4.95
C ASP A 48 8.52 1.88 4.81
N MET A 49 9.13 0.69 4.84
CA MET A 49 8.42 -0.61 4.76
C MET A 49 7.62 -0.95 6.05
N ASN A 50 7.75 -0.13 7.10
CA ASN A 50 7.12 -0.34 8.41
C ASN A 50 5.83 0.47 8.60
N ILE A 51 5.29 1.07 7.55
CA ILE A 51 4.02 1.79 7.63
C ILE A 51 2.88 0.75 7.66
N VAL A 52 2.08 0.81 8.72
CA VAL A 52 0.92 -0.07 8.99
C VAL A 52 -0.12 0.07 7.90
#